data_AF-A0A9W8B7Y3-F1
#
_entry.id   AF-A0A9W8B7Y3-F1
#
_cell.length_a   1.000
_cell.length_b   1.000
_cell.length_c   1.000
_cell.angle_alpha   90.00
_cell.angle_beta   90.00
_cell.angle_gamma   90.00
#
_symmetry.space_group_name_H-M   'P 1'
#
loop_
_entity.id
_entity.type
_entity.pdbx_description
1 polymer ?
#
loop_
_entity_poly.entity_id
_entity_poly.type
_entity_poly.pdbx_seq_one_letter_code
_entity_poly.pdbx_strand_id
1 'polypeptide(L)'
;MPSDTQPDKKQTSSAQDRADTTTRFGSRMLATEDNVFEHNAWDHVEWSEEQEQLAQEKIALQQANPVPHDEQGKYHQDAADYWNQFYQKNENRFFKDRHWLRIEFPELFDRPANQTHRFNVLENHPNYDPSRGQAFVWDLASANLPKEIEPHSLDVVILVFVFSALHPDHWDQAVANLEALLRPGGMILFRDYGRHDLAQLRFKKQRLLADNFYIRGDGTRVYFFTNDEIEKIFGTLFAVKQNAVDKRLIVNRHKKLKMYRVWLQGKFQKPFA
;
A
#
# COMPACT_ATOMS: atom_id res chain seq x y z
N MET A 1 -26.71 -6.62 -35.19
CA MET A 1 -26.47 -5.53 -34.24
C MET A 1 -26.32 -6.13 -32.84
N PRO A 2 -25.11 -6.52 -32.40
CA PRO A 2 -24.88 -6.85 -31.00
C PRO A 2 -24.62 -5.54 -30.23
N SER A 3 -25.32 -5.37 -29.12
CA SER A 3 -25.19 -4.26 -28.19
C SER A 3 -23.96 -4.43 -27.31
N ASP A 4 -22.96 -3.56 -27.46
CA ASP A 4 -21.82 -3.44 -26.55
C ASP A 4 -22.26 -2.75 -25.25
N THR A 5 -22.54 -3.54 -24.22
CA THR A 5 -22.59 -3.07 -22.83
C THR A 5 -21.16 -2.86 -22.33
N GLN A 6 -20.72 -1.61 -22.23
CA GLN A 6 -19.51 -1.23 -21.50
C GLN A 6 -19.64 -1.62 -20.01
N PRO A 7 -18.56 -2.09 -19.35
CA PRO A 7 -18.57 -2.38 -17.93
C PRO A 7 -18.73 -1.10 -17.10
N ASP A 8 -19.50 -1.19 -16.01
CA ASP A 8 -19.85 -0.10 -15.11
C ASP A 8 -18.60 0.58 -14.50
N LYS A 9 -18.43 1.88 -14.76
CA LYS A 9 -17.38 2.77 -14.22
C LYS A 9 -17.32 2.89 -12.68
N LYS A 10 -18.18 2.17 -11.93
CA LYS A 10 -18.26 2.23 -10.46
C LYS A 10 -17.25 1.34 -9.73
N GLN A 11 -16.52 0.46 -10.42
CA GLN A 11 -15.55 -0.44 -9.77
C GLN A 11 -14.17 0.18 -9.51
N THR A 12 -13.85 1.35 -10.06
CA THR A 12 -12.48 1.91 -10.05
C THR A 12 -12.26 3.12 -9.14
N SER A 13 -13.31 3.67 -8.51
CA SER A 13 -13.20 4.88 -7.67
C SER A 13 -13.54 4.62 -6.21
N SER A 14 -12.62 4.97 -5.31
CA SER A 14 -12.81 4.93 -3.84
C SER A 14 -13.52 6.16 -3.29
N ALA A 15 -13.70 7.21 -4.09
CA ALA A 15 -14.24 8.48 -3.62
C ALA A 15 -15.78 8.46 -3.64
N GLN A 16 -16.40 8.59 -2.48
CA GLN A 16 -17.85 8.85 -2.39
C GLN A 16 -18.15 10.30 -2.80
N ASP A 17 -19.13 10.50 -3.66
CA ASP A 17 -19.65 11.81 -4.04
C ASP A 17 -20.29 12.51 -2.83
N ARG A 18 -19.53 13.35 -2.13
CA ARG A 18 -20.09 14.40 -1.26
C ARG A 18 -20.11 15.72 -2.02
N ALA A 19 -21.31 16.28 -2.16
CA ALA A 19 -21.55 17.56 -2.80
C ALA A 19 -20.95 18.69 -1.96
N ASP A 20 -19.66 18.97 -2.15
CA ASP A 20 -19.08 20.24 -1.70
C ASP A 20 -17.92 20.68 -2.60
N THR A 21 -18.03 21.90 -3.10
CA THR A 21 -17.21 22.48 -4.16
C THR A 21 -15.97 23.16 -3.60
N THR A 22 -14.96 22.39 -3.21
CA THR A 22 -13.58 22.87 -3.11
C THR A 22 -12.62 21.78 -3.59
N THR A 23 -11.99 22.02 -4.75
CA THR A 23 -10.91 21.23 -5.39
C THR A 23 -10.76 19.77 -4.93
N ARG A 24 -11.61 18.88 -5.47
CA ARG A 24 -11.59 17.44 -5.23
C ARG A 24 -10.25 16.81 -5.68
N PHE A 25 -9.62 16.06 -4.79
CA PHE A 25 -8.56 15.10 -5.12
C PHE A 25 -9.27 13.78 -5.53
N GLY A 26 -8.84 13.11 -6.60
CA GLY A 26 -9.52 11.90 -7.10
C GLY A 26 -10.55 12.14 -8.21
N SER A 27 -10.58 13.32 -8.82
CA SER A 27 -11.52 13.66 -9.91
C SER A 27 -10.84 14.21 -11.16
N ARG A 28 -9.52 14.16 -11.25
CA ARG A 28 -8.76 14.73 -12.38
C ARG A 28 -8.49 13.66 -13.43
N MET A 29 -9.43 13.47 -14.34
CA MET A 29 -9.31 12.54 -15.46
C MET A 29 -8.45 13.14 -16.57
N LEU A 30 -7.48 12.39 -17.08
CA LEU A 30 -6.74 12.78 -18.29
C LEU A 30 -7.59 12.42 -19.52
N ALA A 31 -8.17 13.41 -20.18
CA ALA A 31 -9.03 13.19 -21.36
C ALA A 31 -8.23 13.00 -22.67
N THR A 32 -7.08 13.66 -22.81
CA THR A 32 -6.18 13.59 -23.98
C THR A 32 -4.72 13.77 -23.55
N GLU A 33 -3.78 13.23 -24.33
CA GLU A 33 -2.34 13.23 -24.01
C GLU A 33 -1.67 14.62 -24.07
N ASP A 34 -2.34 15.61 -24.66
CA ASP A 34 -1.73 16.91 -25.00
C ASP A 34 -1.40 17.78 -23.78
N ASN A 35 -2.02 17.53 -22.63
CA ASN A 35 -1.97 18.42 -21.47
C ASN A 35 -1.38 17.79 -20.18
N VAL A 36 -0.65 16.67 -20.31
CA VAL A 36 -0.15 15.88 -19.16
C VAL A 36 0.65 16.69 -18.12
N PHE A 37 1.27 17.82 -18.49
CA PHE A 37 2.06 18.66 -17.58
C PHE A 37 1.31 19.86 -16.97
N GLU A 38 0.01 20.03 -17.24
CA GLU A 38 -0.79 21.12 -16.64
C GLU A 38 -0.97 20.94 -15.13
N HIS A 39 -1.12 19.70 -14.67
CA HIS A 39 -1.28 19.33 -13.28
C HIS A 39 -0.16 18.41 -12.79
N ASN A 40 0.07 18.36 -11.48
CA ASN A 40 1.13 17.50 -10.90
C ASN A 40 0.71 16.02 -10.80
N ALA A 41 -0.59 15.73 -10.90
CA ALA A 41 -1.14 14.38 -10.80
C ALA A 41 -2.47 14.27 -11.58
N TRP A 42 -2.68 13.11 -12.18
CA TRP A 42 -3.91 12.68 -12.85
C TRP A 42 -4.38 11.34 -12.28
N ASP A 43 -5.69 11.21 -12.12
CA ASP A 43 -6.37 10.06 -11.50
C ASP A 43 -6.93 9.12 -12.59
N HIS A 44 -7.03 7.82 -12.29
CA HIS A 44 -7.61 6.79 -13.16
C HIS A 44 -7.00 6.70 -14.58
N VAL A 45 -5.68 6.82 -14.66
CA VAL A 45 -4.98 6.73 -15.95
C VAL A 45 -4.90 5.26 -16.39
N GLU A 46 -5.61 4.94 -17.46
CA GLU A 46 -5.44 3.67 -18.16
C GLU A 46 -4.16 3.69 -18.99
N TRP A 47 -3.54 2.52 -19.09
CA TRP A 47 -2.31 2.36 -19.85
C TRP A 47 -2.64 2.12 -21.32
N SER A 48 -1.75 2.59 -22.20
CA SER A 48 -1.79 2.18 -23.60
C SER A 48 -1.24 0.76 -23.76
N GLU A 49 -1.60 0.07 -24.84
CA GLU A 49 -1.04 -1.24 -25.17
C GLU A 49 0.50 -1.22 -25.22
N GLU A 50 1.09 -0.13 -25.73
CA GLU A 50 2.55 0.06 -25.73
C GLU A 50 3.14 0.12 -24.31
N GLN A 51 2.46 0.78 -23.37
CA GLN A 51 2.90 0.85 -21.99
C GLN A 51 2.82 -0.51 -21.29
N GLU A 52 1.77 -1.28 -21.57
CA GLU A 52 1.63 -2.64 -21.07
C GLU A 52 2.74 -3.55 -21.63
N GLN A 53 3.02 -3.47 -22.92
CA GLN A 53 4.11 -4.22 -23.55
C GLN A 53 5.47 -3.85 -22.95
N LEU A 54 5.77 -2.55 -22.80
CA LEU A 54 7.02 -2.10 -22.19
C LEU A 54 7.16 -2.56 -20.73
N ALA A 55 6.06 -2.64 -19.99
CA ALA A 55 6.07 -3.19 -18.65
C ALA A 55 6.38 -4.69 -18.65
N GLN A 56 5.75 -5.46 -19.54
CA GLN A 56 6.01 -6.89 -19.71
C GLN A 56 7.46 -7.17 -20.08
N GLU A 57 8.05 -6.41 -21.01
CA GLU A 57 9.46 -6.53 -21.40
C GLU A 57 10.41 -6.29 -20.21
N LYS A 58 10.12 -5.28 -19.38
CA LYS A 58 10.90 -5.00 -18.17
C LYS A 58 10.80 -6.13 -17.14
N ILE A 59 9.59 -6.68 -16.94
CA ILE A 59 9.38 -7.82 -16.04
C ILE A 59 10.14 -9.05 -16.55
N ALA A 60 10.06 -9.35 -17.85
CA ALA A 60 10.78 -10.47 -18.46
C ALA A 60 12.31 -10.32 -18.29
N LEU A 61 12.85 -9.10 -18.45
CA LEU A 61 14.26 -8.83 -18.21
C LEU A 61 14.66 -9.06 -16.75
N GLN A 62 13.80 -8.70 -15.80
CA GLN A 62 14.02 -8.91 -14.37
C GLN A 62 13.99 -10.41 -14.03
N GLN A 63 13.04 -11.16 -14.58
CA GLN A 63 12.93 -12.62 -14.41
C GLN A 63 14.12 -13.37 -15.01
N ALA A 64 14.68 -12.89 -16.13
CA ALA A 64 15.89 -13.43 -16.73
C ALA A 64 17.17 -13.13 -15.94
N ASN A 65 17.12 -12.21 -14.96
CA ASN A 65 18.27 -11.79 -14.16
C ASN A 65 17.89 -11.68 -12.67
N PRO A 66 17.47 -12.78 -12.01
CA PRO A 66 17.08 -12.75 -10.60
C PRO A 66 18.31 -12.59 -9.69
N VAL A 67 18.07 -12.45 -8.38
CA VAL A 67 19.14 -12.58 -7.38
C VAL A 67 19.72 -14.00 -7.48
N PRO A 68 21.06 -14.17 -7.53
CA PRO A 68 21.70 -15.49 -7.54
C PRO A 68 21.20 -16.36 -6.37
N HIS A 69 20.93 -17.64 -6.63
CA HIS A 69 20.26 -18.53 -5.67
C HIS A 69 21.00 -18.64 -4.33
N ASP A 70 22.34 -18.71 -4.38
CA ASP A 70 23.24 -18.73 -3.22
C ASP A 70 23.20 -17.43 -2.40
N GLU A 71 22.81 -16.31 -3.00
CA GLU A 71 22.65 -15.03 -2.32
C GLU A 71 21.24 -14.80 -1.77
N GLN A 72 20.22 -15.55 -2.18
CA GLN A 72 18.83 -15.31 -1.75
C GLN A 72 18.67 -15.50 -0.24
N GLY A 73 19.29 -16.54 0.32
CA GLY A 73 19.14 -16.93 1.73
C GLY A 73 19.39 -15.79 2.72
N LYS A 74 20.40 -14.94 2.49
CA LYS A 74 20.72 -13.80 3.37
C LYS A 74 19.57 -12.78 3.45
N TYR A 75 18.85 -12.58 2.36
CA TYR A 75 17.72 -11.64 2.32
C TYR A 75 16.48 -12.17 3.05
N HIS A 76 16.39 -13.48 3.26
CA HIS A 76 15.36 -14.08 4.10
C HIS A 76 15.75 -14.07 5.57
N GLN A 77 17.01 -14.44 5.88
CA GLN A 77 17.52 -14.54 7.24
C GLN A 77 17.67 -13.17 7.92
N ASP A 78 18.23 -12.19 7.21
CA ASP A 78 18.59 -10.88 7.78
C ASP A 78 17.51 -9.82 7.53
N ALA A 79 16.28 -10.24 7.20
CA ALA A 79 15.21 -9.34 6.77
C ALA A 79 14.92 -8.22 7.79
N ALA A 80 14.93 -8.53 9.08
CA ALA A 80 14.74 -7.56 10.15
C ALA A 80 15.91 -6.56 10.24
N ASP A 81 17.14 -7.03 10.03
CA ASP A 81 18.34 -6.20 10.12
C ASP A 81 18.41 -5.16 9.01
N TYR A 82 17.95 -5.49 7.79
CA TYR A 82 17.82 -4.49 6.73
C TYR A 82 16.84 -3.37 7.09
N TRP A 83 15.74 -3.69 7.79
CA TRP A 83 14.82 -2.68 8.31
C TRP A 83 15.44 -1.86 9.45
N ASN A 84 16.16 -2.50 10.37
CA ASN A 84 16.88 -1.81 11.44
C ASN A 84 17.88 -0.80 10.86
N GLN A 85 18.69 -1.21 9.88
CA GLN A 85 19.62 -0.32 9.17
C GLN A 85 18.90 0.80 8.42
N PHE A 86 17.77 0.50 7.78
CA PHE A 86 16.94 1.50 7.12
C PHE A 86 16.48 2.58 8.10
N TYR A 87 15.94 2.19 9.26
CA TYR A 87 15.47 3.14 10.27
C TYR A 87 16.61 3.93 10.91
N GLN A 88 17.75 3.29 11.20
CA GLN A 88 18.94 3.99 11.70
C GLN A 88 19.45 5.04 10.72
N LYS A 89 19.45 4.74 9.41
CA LYS A 89 19.97 5.66 8.39
C LYS A 89 18.99 6.80 8.07
N ASN A 90 17.70 6.50 7.98
CA ASN A 90 16.70 7.46 7.53
C ASN A 90 16.12 8.29 8.68
N GLU A 91 16.19 7.77 9.91
CA GLU A 91 15.63 8.36 11.12
C GLU A 91 14.17 8.81 10.87
N ASN A 92 13.96 10.11 10.94
CA ASN A 92 12.68 10.78 10.95
C ASN A 92 12.32 11.34 9.54
N ARG A 93 13.24 11.21 8.57
CA ARG A 93 13.12 11.83 7.24
C ARG A 93 12.17 11.10 6.30
N PHE A 94 11.79 9.87 6.65
CA PHE A 94 10.86 9.04 5.86
C PHE A 94 9.38 9.27 6.22
N PHE A 95 9.08 9.72 7.45
CA PHE A 95 7.71 9.96 7.90
C PHE A 95 7.19 11.31 7.41
N LYS A 96 6.68 11.34 6.18
CA LYS A 96 5.95 12.48 5.62
C LYS A 96 4.51 12.61 6.16
N ASP A 97 3.95 13.80 6.08
CA ASP A 97 2.53 14.01 6.38
C ASP A 97 1.65 13.27 5.35
N ARG A 98 0.72 12.45 5.83
CA ARG A 98 -0.12 11.55 5.02
C ARG A 98 -1.52 12.14 4.84
N HIS A 99 -1.59 13.37 4.33
CA HIS A 99 -2.86 14.10 4.09
C HIS A 99 -3.91 13.27 3.33
N TRP A 100 -3.48 12.37 2.46
CA TRP A 100 -4.36 11.47 1.71
C TRP A 100 -5.16 10.51 2.61
N LEU A 101 -4.71 10.18 3.84
CA LEU A 101 -5.46 9.33 4.76
C LEU A 101 -6.86 9.90 5.05
N ARG A 102 -6.99 11.23 5.14
CA ARG A 102 -8.28 11.89 5.38
C ARG A 102 -9.27 11.75 4.23
N ILE A 103 -8.74 11.52 3.02
CA ILE A 103 -9.52 11.37 1.80
C ILE A 103 -9.92 9.91 1.62
N GLU A 104 -8.94 9.02 1.78
CA GLU A 104 -9.10 7.58 1.51
C GLU A 104 -9.77 6.81 2.66
N PHE A 105 -9.56 7.27 3.90
CA PHE A 105 -10.09 6.68 5.13
C PHE A 105 -10.77 7.74 6.02
N PRO A 106 -11.82 8.41 5.53
CA PRO A 106 -12.52 9.46 6.29
C PRO A 106 -13.09 8.95 7.62
N GLU A 107 -13.41 7.66 7.72
CA GLU A 107 -13.91 7.01 8.94
C GLU A 107 -12.97 7.14 10.15
N LEU A 108 -11.67 7.39 9.91
CA LEU A 108 -10.71 7.67 10.98
C LEU A 108 -10.91 9.05 11.64
N PHE A 109 -11.66 9.94 10.99
CA PHE A 109 -11.73 11.36 11.32
C PHE A 109 -13.16 11.85 11.63
N ASP A 110 -14.18 11.02 11.49
CA ASP A 110 -15.60 11.36 11.73
C ASP A 110 -15.98 11.50 13.23
N ARG A 111 -15.01 11.79 14.12
CA ARG A 111 -15.25 12.25 15.50
C ARG A 111 -15.06 13.76 15.58
N PRO A 112 -15.86 14.52 16.35
CA PRO A 112 -15.72 15.98 16.43
C PRO A 112 -14.30 16.34 16.85
N ALA A 113 -13.56 16.92 15.91
CA ALA A 113 -12.15 17.16 16.02
C ALA A 113 -11.88 18.40 16.86
N ASN A 114 -11.19 18.24 17.99
CA ASN A 114 -10.24 19.24 18.43
C ASN A 114 -8.82 18.70 18.17
N GLN A 115 -8.11 19.43 17.30
CA GLN A 115 -6.67 19.43 17.00
C GLN A 115 -6.09 18.50 15.91
N THR A 116 -5.30 19.15 15.04
CA THR A 116 -4.58 18.62 13.87
C THR A 116 -3.06 18.71 14.07
N HIS A 117 -2.44 17.53 14.18
CA HIS A 117 -1.14 16.99 13.71
C HIS A 117 0.20 17.78 13.69
N ARG A 118 1.30 17.05 14.00
CA ARG A 118 2.47 16.71 13.11
C ARG A 118 3.50 15.78 13.81
N PHE A 119 4.35 15.05 13.04
CA PHE A 119 4.96 13.74 13.38
C PHE A 119 6.50 13.65 13.43
N ASN A 120 7.04 12.71 14.25
CA ASN A 120 8.18 11.80 14.02
C ASN A 120 8.51 10.85 15.20
N VAL A 121 9.28 9.76 15.02
CA VAL A 121 9.87 8.80 16.02
C VAL A 121 9.14 8.77 17.38
N LEU A 122 8.02 8.03 17.43
CA LEU A 122 6.92 8.23 18.38
C LEU A 122 7.36 8.70 19.77
N GLU A 123 8.13 7.92 20.52
CA GLU A 123 8.40 8.20 21.95
C GLU A 123 9.23 9.46 22.22
N ASN A 124 10.10 9.84 21.28
CA ASN A 124 10.94 11.04 21.42
C ASN A 124 10.27 12.29 20.81
N HIS A 125 9.02 12.17 20.36
CA HIS A 125 8.31 13.27 19.76
C HIS A 125 7.75 14.23 20.81
N PRO A 126 7.86 15.56 20.63
CA PRO A 126 7.28 16.53 21.56
C PRO A 126 5.77 16.41 21.79
N ASN A 127 5.06 15.76 20.87
CA ASN A 127 3.62 15.52 20.95
C ASN A 127 3.24 14.07 21.27
N TYR A 128 4.21 13.21 21.60
CA TYR A 128 3.88 11.87 22.08
C TYR A 128 3.32 11.96 23.48
N ASP A 129 2.16 11.36 23.62
CA ASP A 129 1.44 11.29 24.86
C ASP A 129 1.15 9.81 25.10
N PRO A 130 1.85 9.16 26.06
CA PRO A 130 1.65 7.75 26.34
C PRO A 130 0.23 7.45 26.86
N SER A 131 -0.55 8.47 27.24
CA SER A 131 -1.97 8.29 27.56
C SER A 131 -2.86 8.17 26.31
N ARG A 132 -2.36 8.55 25.14
CA ARG A 132 -3.10 8.58 23.86
C ARG A 132 -2.60 7.57 22.83
N GLY A 133 -1.45 6.95 23.06
CA GLY A 133 -0.90 5.95 22.17
C GLY A 133 0.28 5.22 22.80
N GLN A 134 0.44 3.97 22.43
CA GLN A 134 1.56 3.14 22.82
C GLN A 134 2.34 2.75 21.57
N ALA A 135 3.67 2.79 21.65
CA ALA A 135 4.56 2.25 20.64
C ALA A 135 5.26 1.01 21.20
N PHE A 136 5.39 -0.03 20.38
CA PHE A 136 6.17 -1.22 20.72
C PHE A 136 6.58 -1.95 19.44
N VAL A 137 7.58 -2.83 19.57
CA VAL A 137 8.06 -3.65 18.45
C VAL A 137 7.33 -4.98 18.48
N TRP A 138 6.70 -5.33 17.37
CA TRP A 138 6.07 -6.63 17.18
C TRP A 138 6.17 -7.05 15.71
N ASP A 139 6.46 -8.33 15.49
CA ASP A 139 6.41 -8.94 14.16
C ASP A 139 4.98 -9.39 13.89
N LEU A 140 4.36 -8.79 12.87
CA LEU A 140 3.00 -9.10 12.43
C LEU A 140 2.82 -10.58 12.06
N ALA A 141 3.89 -11.27 11.65
CA ALA A 141 3.89 -12.70 11.33
C ALA A 141 4.35 -13.60 12.48
N SER A 142 4.52 -13.06 13.69
CA SER A 142 4.88 -13.83 14.88
C SER A 142 3.83 -14.91 15.18
N ALA A 143 4.28 -16.06 15.70
CA ALA A 143 3.38 -17.10 16.22
C ALA A 143 2.58 -16.64 17.46
N ASN A 144 3.07 -15.62 18.16
CA ASN A 144 2.43 -15.07 19.36
C ASN A 144 1.90 -13.65 19.10
N LEU A 145 0.70 -13.38 19.60
CA LEU A 145 0.11 -12.04 19.66
C LEU A 145 0.96 -11.11 20.55
N PRO A 146 0.94 -9.79 20.32
CA PRO A 146 1.64 -8.84 21.16
C PRO A 146 1.00 -8.80 22.54
N LYS A 147 1.82 -8.86 23.59
CA LYS A 147 1.37 -8.84 25.00
C LYS A 147 0.71 -7.51 25.39
N GLU A 148 0.96 -6.46 24.62
CA GLU A 148 0.45 -5.12 24.83
C GLU A 148 -1.00 -4.94 24.37
N ILE A 149 -1.52 -5.84 23.51
CA ILE A 149 -2.87 -5.74 22.96
C ILE A 149 -3.68 -6.96 23.35
N GLU A 150 -4.79 -6.71 24.06
CA GLU A 150 -5.77 -7.75 24.36
C GLU A 150 -6.39 -8.30 23.06
N PRO A 151 -6.53 -9.63 22.90
CA PRO A 151 -7.23 -10.20 21.76
C PRO A 151 -8.64 -9.63 21.60
N HIS A 152 -9.11 -9.51 20.36
CA HIS A 152 -10.43 -8.99 20.02
C HIS A 152 -10.76 -7.61 20.60
N SER A 153 -9.76 -6.75 20.79
CA SER A 153 -9.93 -5.40 21.33
C SER A 153 -9.88 -4.30 20.28
N LEU A 154 -9.25 -4.55 19.13
CA LEU A 154 -9.00 -3.50 18.14
C LEU A 154 -10.26 -3.20 17.31
N ASP A 155 -10.62 -1.91 17.27
CA ASP A 155 -11.64 -1.38 16.37
C ASP A 155 -11.16 -1.35 14.90
N VAL A 156 -9.93 -0.89 14.71
CA VAL A 156 -9.35 -0.60 13.40
C VAL A 156 -7.87 -0.96 13.40
N VAL A 157 -7.40 -1.60 12.33
CA VAL A 157 -5.98 -1.79 12.01
C VAL A 157 -5.66 -1.10 10.70
N ILE A 158 -4.60 -0.28 10.68
CA ILE A 158 -4.16 0.44 9.49
C ILE A 158 -2.86 -0.20 8.97
N LEU A 159 -2.89 -0.72 7.74
CA LEU A 159 -1.75 -1.34 7.07
C LEU A 159 -1.37 -0.52 5.84
N VAL A 160 -0.36 0.34 5.96
CA VAL A 160 0.09 1.23 4.89
C VAL A 160 1.55 0.94 4.54
N PHE A 161 1.78 0.30 3.39
CA PHE A 161 3.10 -0.19 2.95
C PHE A 161 3.76 -1.13 3.97
N VAL A 162 2.95 -2.01 4.57
CA VAL A 162 3.39 -2.98 5.60
C VAL A 162 3.45 -4.38 5.00
N PHE A 163 2.38 -4.81 4.33
CA PHE A 163 2.20 -6.20 3.92
C PHE A 163 3.16 -6.59 2.80
N SER A 164 3.52 -5.65 1.91
CA SER A 164 4.54 -5.87 0.88
C SER A 164 5.93 -6.19 1.43
N ALA A 165 6.23 -5.87 2.69
CA ALA A 165 7.53 -6.17 3.29
C ALA A 165 7.66 -7.63 3.77
N LEU A 166 6.53 -8.31 3.95
CA LEU A 166 6.46 -9.69 4.40
C LEU A 166 6.84 -10.66 3.28
N HIS A 167 7.39 -11.80 3.67
CA HIS A 167 7.53 -12.93 2.77
C HIS A 167 6.14 -13.52 2.48
N PRO A 168 5.85 -14.01 1.25
CA PRO A 168 4.56 -14.61 0.93
C PRO A 168 4.12 -15.72 1.91
N ASP A 169 5.05 -16.58 2.33
CA ASP A 169 4.79 -17.67 3.29
C ASP A 169 4.30 -17.18 4.67
N HIS A 170 4.44 -15.89 4.98
CA HIS A 170 4.08 -15.31 6.27
C HIS A 170 2.71 -14.63 6.25
N TRP A 171 2.07 -14.50 5.08
CA TRP A 171 0.81 -13.78 4.94
C TRP A 171 -0.33 -14.44 5.70
N ASP A 172 -0.46 -15.77 5.64
CA ASP A 172 -1.54 -16.47 6.33
C ASP A 172 -1.47 -16.27 7.85
N GLN A 173 -0.26 -16.36 8.43
CA GLN A 173 -0.04 -16.09 9.85
C GLN A 173 -0.34 -14.63 10.20
N ALA A 174 0.08 -13.68 9.36
CA ALA A 174 -0.21 -12.26 9.55
C ALA A 174 -1.71 -11.97 9.52
N VAL A 175 -2.44 -12.55 8.57
CA VAL A 175 -3.91 -12.41 8.45
C VAL A 175 -4.62 -13.05 9.64
N ALA A 176 -4.17 -14.21 10.11
CA ALA A 176 -4.69 -14.85 11.32
C ALA A 176 -4.48 -13.98 12.57
N ASN A 177 -3.30 -13.37 12.72
CA ASN A 177 -3.02 -12.46 13.83
C ASN A 177 -3.93 -11.21 13.79
N LEU A 178 -4.14 -10.63 12.60
CA LEU A 178 -5.06 -9.49 12.43
C LEU A 178 -6.49 -9.85 12.83
N GLU A 179 -6.95 -11.05 12.45
CA GLU A 179 -8.27 -11.55 12.81
C GLU A 179 -8.40 -11.69 14.33
N ALA A 180 -7.39 -12.30 14.98
CA ALA A 180 -7.38 -12.52 16.42
C ALA A 180 -7.36 -11.20 17.22
N LEU A 181 -6.71 -10.15 16.71
CA LEU A 181 -6.62 -8.86 17.38
C LEU A 181 -7.87 -7.99 17.18
N LEU A 182 -8.53 -8.10 16.02
CA LEU A 182 -9.74 -7.33 15.74
C LEU A 182 -10.94 -7.88 16.52
N ARG A 183 -11.73 -6.96 17.08
CA ARG A 183 -13.05 -7.29 17.62
C ARG A 183 -14.03 -7.62 16.50
N PRO A 184 -15.14 -8.35 16.75
CA PRO A 184 -16.19 -8.54 15.76
C PRO A 184 -16.66 -7.20 15.16
N GLY A 185 -16.74 -7.13 13.83
CA GLY A 185 -17.05 -5.89 13.11
C GLY A 185 -15.89 -4.91 12.92
N GLY A 186 -14.71 -5.18 13.51
CA GLY A 186 -13.51 -4.36 13.36
C GLY A 186 -12.99 -4.32 11.91
N MET A 187 -12.23 -3.29 11.58
CA MET A 187 -11.85 -2.97 10.19
C MET A 187 -10.33 -3.00 9.98
N ILE A 188 -9.89 -3.58 8.86
CA ILE A 188 -8.56 -3.37 8.30
C ILE A 188 -8.67 -2.30 7.21
N LEU A 189 -7.83 -1.27 7.31
CA LEU A 189 -7.63 -0.24 6.30
C LEU A 189 -6.28 -0.46 5.63
N PHE A 190 -6.31 -0.87 4.38
CA PHE A 190 -5.15 -1.39 3.67
C PHE A 190 -4.74 -0.45 2.54
N ARG A 191 -3.44 -0.18 2.43
CA ARG A 191 -2.84 0.43 1.23
C ARG A 191 -1.43 -0.10 0.98
N ASP A 192 -1.16 -0.64 -0.20
CA ASP A 192 0.17 -1.16 -0.54
C ASP A 192 0.49 -1.05 -2.04
N TYR A 193 1.66 -1.53 -2.47
CA TYR A 193 2.12 -1.45 -3.86
C TYR A 193 1.37 -2.40 -4.79
N GLY A 194 0.98 -1.90 -5.98
CA GLY A 194 0.39 -2.71 -7.03
C GLY A 194 1.35 -3.12 -8.14
N ARG A 195 1.01 -4.22 -8.80
CA ARG A 195 1.73 -4.70 -9.98
C ARG A 195 1.86 -3.60 -11.02
N HIS A 196 3.03 -3.57 -11.63
CA HIS A 196 3.46 -2.60 -12.62
C HIS A 196 3.59 -1.16 -12.10
N ASP A 197 3.57 -0.92 -10.78
CA ASP A 197 3.98 0.38 -10.23
C ASP A 197 5.38 0.76 -10.76
N LEU A 198 5.62 2.06 -10.98
CA LEU A 198 6.93 2.56 -11.38
C LEU A 198 8.07 2.02 -10.50
N ALA A 199 7.84 1.81 -9.20
CA ALA A 199 8.84 1.25 -8.31
C ALA A 199 9.23 -0.19 -8.67
N GLN A 200 8.29 -1.00 -9.17
CA GLN A 200 8.56 -2.36 -9.68
C GLN A 200 9.33 -2.30 -11.00
N LEU A 201 8.82 -1.53 -11.96
CA LEU A 201 9.35 -1.51 -13.32
C LEU A 201 10.76 -0.92 -13.44
N ARG A 202 11.19 -0.15 -12.45
CA ARG A 202 12.55 0.44 -12.43
C ARG A 202 13.60 -0.43 -11.74
N PHE A 203 13.23 -1.59 -11.20
CA PHE A 203 14.24 -2.50 -10.65
C PHE A 203 15.23 -2.91 -11.73
N LYS A 204 16.51 -2.83 -11.36
CA LYS A 204 17.61 -3.33 -12.19
C LYS A 204 17.74 -4.85 -12.00
N LYS A 205 18.64 -5.45 -12.79
CA LYS A 205 19.05 -6.86 -12.66
C LYS A 205 19.44 -7.20 -11.21
N GLN A 206 19.30 -8.48 -10.85
CA GLN A 206 19.66 -9.05 -9.56
C GLN A 206 18.91 -8.41 -8.38
N ARG A 207 17.61 -8.19 -8.57
CA ARG A 207 16.72 -7.66 -7.52
C ARG A 207 15.48 -8.51 -7.28
N LEU A 208 15.15 -9.43 -8.18
CA LEU A 208 14.02 -10.33 -8.04
C LEU A 208 14.41 -11.54 -7.16
N LEU A 209 13.69 -11.76 -6.06
CA LEU A 209 13.81 -12.95 -5.21
C LEU A 209 12.88 -14.07 -5.69
N ALA A 210 11.63 -13.71 -5.96
CA ALA A 210 10.57 -14.60 -6.47
C ALA A 210 9.61 -13.75 -7.30
N ASP A 211 8.62 -14.37 -7.95
CA ASP A 211 7.64 -13.63 -8.77
C ASP A 211 7.01 -12.48 -7.98
N ASN A 212 7.13 -11.27 -8.53
CA ASN A 212 6.69 -10.00 -7.94
C ASN A 212 7.31 -9.64 -6.57
N PHE A 213 8.31 -10.37 -6.10
CA PHE A 213 8.98 -10.16 -4.83
C PHE A 213 10.44 -9.75 -5.03
N TYR A 214 10.80 -8.58 -4.51
CA TYR A 214 12.07 -7.94 -4.82
C TYR A 214 12.82 -7.47 -3.57
N ILE A 215 14.14 -7.34 -3.72
CA ILE A 215 14.99 -6.57 -2.80
C ILE A 215 15.18 -5.14 -3.29
N ARG A 216 15.12 -4.18 -2.36
CA ARG A 216 15.43 -2.78 -2.58
C ARG A 216 16.93 -2.52 -2.50
N GLY A 217 17.33 -1.29 -2.83
CA GLY A 217 18.73 -0.87 -2.78
C GLY A 217 19.35 -0.91 -1.38
N ASP A 218 18.52 -0.85 -0.34
CA ASP A 218 18.89 -0.94 1.07
C ASP A 218 18.76 -2.38 1.64
N GLY A 219 18.44 -3.36 0.80
CA GLY A 219 18.27 -4.76 1.20
C GLY A 219 16.88 -5.11 1.74
N THR A 220 16.03 -4.12 2.03
CA THR A 220 14.64 -4.38 2.45
C THR A 220 13.83 -5.01 1.31
N ARG A 221 12.82 -5.81 1.64
CA ARG A 221 12.02 -6.52 0.65
C ARG A 221 10.73 -5.77 0.29
N VAL A 222 10.20 -6.05 -0.89
CA VAL A 222 8.92 -5.51 -1.36
C VAL A 222 8.24 -6.47 -2.33
N TYR A 223 6.97 -6.76 -2.07
CA TYR A 223 6.06 -7.45 -2.97
C TYR A 223 5.16 -6.44 -3.73
N PHE A 224 4.74 -6.78 -4.95
CA PHE A 224 3.78 -6.00 -5.74
C PHE A 224 2.55 -6.83 -6.05
N PHE A 225 1.41 -6.40 -5.51
CA PHE A 225 0.18 -7.19 -5.51
C PHE A 225 -0.73 -6.91 -6.70
N THR A 226 -1.65 -7.84 -6.95
CA THR A 226 -2.91 -7.58 -7.63
C THR A 226 -4.07 -7.43 -6.69
N ASN A 227 -5.15 -6.89 -7.25
CA ASN A 227 -6.44 -6.87 -6.62
C ASN A 227 -6.91 -8.30 -6.24
N ASP A 228 -6.81 -9.26 -7.16
CA ASP A 228 -7.22 -10.66 -6.94
C ASP A 228 -6.42 -11.34 -5.81
N GLU A 229 -5.10 -11.11 -5.74
CA GLU A 229 -4.27 -11.62 -4.65
C GLU A 229 -4.73 -11.04 -3.31
N ILE A 230 -4.96 -9.72 -3.24
CA ILE A 230 -5.45 -9.06 -2.02
C ILE A 230 -6.84 -9.61 -1.61
N GLU A 231 -7.74 -9.83 -2.57
CA GLU A 231 -9.04 -10.44 -2.30
C GLU A 231 -8.89 -11.84 -1.73
N LYS A 232 -7.99 -12.66 -2.28
CA LYS A 232 -7.74 -14.01 -1.79
C LYS A 232 -7.13 -14.01 -0.38
N ILE A 233 -6.14 -13.15 -0.16
CA ILE A 233 -5.41 -13.05 1.12
C ILE A 233 -6.36 -12.67 2.26
N PHE A 234 -7.18 -11.63 2.08
CA PHE A 234 -8.05 -11.15 3.16
C PHE A 234 -9.45 -11.77 3.13
N GLY A 235 -10.00 -12.07 1.94
CA GLY A 235 -11.38 -12.52 1.74
C GLY A 235 -11.72 -13.88 2.37
N THR A 236 -10.70 -14.65 2.75
CA THR A 236 -10.89 -15.92 3.45
C THR A 236 -11.40 -15.74 4.89
N LEU A 237 -10.93 -14.70 5.60
CA LEU A 237 -11.29 -14.46 7.01
C LEU A 237 -12.10 -13.17 7.21
N PHE A 238 -12.10 -12.27 6.23
CA PHE A 238 -12.72 -10.97 6.32
C PHE A 238 -13.73 -10.75 5.20
N ALA A 239 -14.82 -10.04 5.51
CA ALA A 239 -15.72 -9.53 4.49
C ALA A 239 -15.04 -8.38 3.74
N VAL A 240 -14.87 -8.52 2.42
CA VAL A 240 -14.31 -7.48 1.55
C VAL A 240 -15.35 -6.36 1.40
N LYS A 241 -15.06 -5.19 1.98
CA LYS A 241 -15.91 -3.99 1.85
C LYS A 241 -15.46 -3.10 0.70
N GLN A 242 -14.16 -3.10 0.43
CA GLN A 242 -13.57 -2.41 -0.70
C GLN A 242 -12.27 -3.12 -1.07
N ASN A 243 -12.02 -3.28 -2.37
CA ASN A 243 -10.74 -3.71 -2.91
C ASN A 243 -10.53 -3.00 -4.25
N ALA A 244 -9.81 -1.87 -4.24
CA ALA A 244 -9.65 -1.00 -5.39
C ALA A 244 -8.19 -0.91 -5.84
N VAL A 245 -7.98 -0.63 -7.13
CA VAL A 245 -6.68 -0.30 -7.71
C VAL A 245 -6.63 1.19 -8.00
N ASP A 246 -5.72 1.90 -7.36
CA ASP A 246 -5.47 3.33 -7.56
C ASP A 246 -4.31 3.51 -8.54
N LYS A 247 -4.64 3.79 -9.80
CA LYS A 247 -3.68 4.13 -10.87
C LYS A 247 -3.58 5.65 -11.01
N ARG A 248 -2.38 6.21 -10.81
CA ARG A 248 -2.13 7.65 -10.95
C ARG A 248 -0.94 7.95 -11.85
N LEU A 249 -1.06 8.97 -12.69
CA LEU A 249 0.09 9.57 -13.36
C LEU A 249 0.55 10.77 -12.55
N ILE A 250 1.74 10.67 -11.96
CA ILE A 250 2.41 11.79 -11.30
C ILE A 250 3.44 12.36 -12.26
N VAL A 251 3.49 13.68 -12.41
CA VAL A 251 4.48 14.33 -13.28
C VAL A 251 5.44 15.19 -12.48
N ASN A 252 6.74 15.01 -12.75
CA ASN A 252 7.74 15.99 -12.37
C ASN A 252 7.90 16.96 -13.54
N ARG A 253 7.26 18.13 -13.45
CA ARG A 253 7.26 19.14 -14.52
C ARG A 253 8.66 19.69 -14.82
N HIS A 254 9.48 19.89 -13.80
CA HIS A 254 10.86 20.39 -13.97
C HIS A 254 11.74 19.41 -14.75
N LYS A 255 11.63 18.12 -14.44
CA LYS A 255 12.42 17.07 -15.10
C LYS A 255 11.72 16.46 -16.32
N LYS A 256 10.51 16.92 -16.65
CA LYS A 256 9.59 16.34 -17.65
C LYS A 256 9.45 14.82 -17.50
N LEU A 257 9.38 14.32 -16.26
CA LEU A 257 9.24 12.88 -15.99
C LEU A 257 7.78 12.52 -15.71
N LYS A 258 7.26 11.55 -16.46
CA LYS A 258 6.00 10.87 -16.17
C LYS A 258 6.25 9.69 -15.23
N MET A 259 5.44 9.55 -14.17
CA MET A 259 5.57 8.51 -13.16
C MET A 259 4.21 7.85 -12.96
N TYR A 260 4.02 6.69 -13.60
CA TYR A 260 2.83 5.87 -13.44
C TYR A 260 2.91 5.08 -12.12
N ARG A 261 1.99 5.37 -11.21
CA ARG A 261 1.93 4.79 -9.89
C ARG A 261 0.71 3.90 -9.78
N VAL A 262 0.89 2.75 -9.12
CA VAL A 262 -0.17 1.78 -8.90
C VAL A 262 -0.15 1.39 -7.43
N TRP A 263 -1.28 1.58 -6.76
CA TRP A 263 -1.50 1.17 -5.39
C TRP A 263 -2.76 0.34 -5.26
N LEU A 264 -2.77 -0.58 -4.30
CA LEU A 264 -3.98 -1.27 -3.88
C LEU A 264 -4.53 -0.53 -2.68
N GLN A 265 -5.85 -0.46 -2.60
CA GLN A 265 -6.56 0.12 -1.48
C GLN A 265 -7.72 -0.77 -1.07
N GLY A 266 -7.67 -1.27 0.16
CA GLY A 266 -8.62 -2.24 0.67
C GLY A 266 -9.28 -1.79 1.97
N LYS A 267 -10.52 -2.25 2.17
CA LYS A 267 -11.23 -2.20 3.44
C LYS A 267 -11.79 -3.60 3.71
N PHE A 268 -11.36 -4.23 4.80
CA PHE A 268 -11.75 -5.60 5.14
C PHE A 268 -12.35 -5.61 6.53
N GLN A 269 -13.54 -6.19 6.68
CA GLN A 269 -14.26 -6.21 7.95
C GLN A 269 -14.22 -7.60 8.56
N LYS A 270 -13.84 -7.70 9.83
CA LYS A 270 -14.03 -8.93 10.59
C LYS A 270 -15.54 -9.17 10.75
N PRO A 271 -16.07 -10.35 10.40
CA PRO A 271 -17.50 -10.64 10.56
C PRO A 271 -17.99 -10.32 11.97
N PHE A 272 -19.22 -9.82 12.06
CA PHE A 272 -19.95 -9.81 13.33
C PHE A 272 -20.35 -11.26 13.58
N ALA A 273 -19.86 -11.85 14.66
CA ALA A 273 -20.23 -13.22 15.05
C ALA A 273 -21.74 -13.38 15.19
#